data_AF-A0AAQ3W7Y9-F1
#
_entry.id   AF-A0AAQ3W7Y9-F1
#
_cell.length_a   1.000
_cell.length_b   1.000
_cell.length_c   1.000
_cell.angle_alpha   90.00
_cell.angle_beta   90.00
_cell.angle_gamma   90.00
#
_symmetry.space_group_name_H-M   'P 1'
#
loop_
_entity.id
_entity.type
_entity.pdbx_description
1 polymer ?
#
loop_
_entity_poly.entity_id
_entity_poly.type
_entity_poly.pdbx_seq_one_letter_code
_entity_poly.pdbx_strand_id
1 'polypeptide(L)'
;MKKVSLLLLSLSLSFVVGATTGNAAEEEVSVVPFGELKTNDALQAEDSEIVEPFAQNERAAGAPTVTYRTHVQNIGWQGWKNNGQVAGTSGQAKRLEAIELKVKNSPYSGEIQYSTHIQNIGWQGWKKNGQVSGTSGQAKRLEAIRIKLTGELGKRYDVFYRVHAQNFGWMGWEKGGIPSGTSRYAYRLEAIEVKLVPKKNYFTIDFSAKTSYRDNTKVAGELDPKKLGIPNKYLDNGLKLFKDSNSVVKFADKELYDANRKTIAYQTYELRKNLKKVGYTVEFYYPY
;
A
#
# COMPACT_ATOMS: atom_id res chain seq x y z
N MET A 1 -16.27 -27.22 20.73
CA MET A 1 -16.66 -25.90 21.28
C MET A 1 -15.66 -25.48 22.36
N LYS A 2 -14.73 -24.58 22.03
CA LYS A 2 -14.05 -23.71 23.00
C LYS A 2 -13.94 -22.34 22.33
N LYS A 3 -14.75 -21.38 22.78
CA LYS A 3 -14.65 -19.98 22.37
C LYS A 3 -13.39 -19.42 22.99
N VAL A 4 -12.35 -19.18 22.20
CA VAL A 4 -11.21 -18.37 22.64
C VAL A 4 -11.66 -16.91 22.54
N SER A 5 -12.01 -16.35 23.69
CA SER A 5 -12.30 -14.92 23.84
C SER A 5 -10.97 -14.18 23.80
N LEU A 6 -10.63 -13.59 22.65
CA LEU A 6 -9.46 -12.73 22.53
C LEU A 6 -9.80 -11.40 23.20
N LEU A 7 -9.34 -11.23 24.45
CA LEU A 7 -9.41 -9.96 25.18
C LEU A 7 -8.54 -8.94 24.42
N LEU A 8 -9.17 -8.06 23.65
CA LEU A 8 -8.51 -6.88 23.09
C LEU A 8 -8.24 -5.89 24.22
N LEU A 9 -6.99 -5.85 24.67
CA LEU A 9 -6.48 -4.80 25.55
C LEU A 9 -6.60 -3.48 24.77
N SER A 10 -7.47 -2.59 25.25
CA SER A 10 -7.67 -1.26 24.67
C SER A 10 -6.36 -0.47 24.70
N LEU A 11 -5.69 -0.36 23.56
CA LEU A 11 -4.57 0.55 23.40
C LEU A 11 -5.13 1.96 23.24
N SER A 12 -5.11 2.73 24.33
CA SER A 12 -5.39 4.16 24.35
C SER A 12 -4.42 4.89 23.42
N LEU A 13 -4.93 5.53 22.37
CA LEU A 13 -4.12 6.35 21.48
C LEU A 13 -3.83 7.70 22.16
N SER A 14 -2.54 8.02 22.25
CA SER A 14 -1.98 9.17 22.97
C SER A 14 -2.49 10.52 22.44
N PHE A 15 -2.91 11.39 23.37
CA PHE A 15 -3.06 12.82 23.13
C PHE A 15 -1.67 13.45 22.95
N VAL A 16 -1.41 14.08 21.81
CA VAL A 16 -0.34 15.08 21.69
C VAL A 16 -0.96 16.45 21.94
N VAL A 17 -0.78 16.97 23.15
CA VAL A 17 -1.08 18.37 23.48
C VAL A 17 0.16 19.20 23.14
N GLY A 18 0.14 19.87 21.99
CA GLY A 18 1.06 20.97 21.70
C GLY A 18 0.38 22.28 22.09
N ALA A 19 0.81 22.90 23.18
CA ALA A 19 0.35 24.23 23.55
C ALA A 19 1.08 25.29 22.71
N THR A 20 0.34 26.16 22.00
CA THR A 20 0.56 27.61 21.92
C THR A 20 -0.60 28.30 21.17
N THR A 21 -1.39 29.05 21.93
CA THR A 21 -2.15 30.29 21.64
C THR A 21 -2.80 30.55 20.25
N GLY A 22 -4.14 30.67 20.25
CA GLY A 22 -4.86 31.65 19.40
C GLY A 22 -6.01 31.12 18.51
N ASN A 23 -7.25 31.24 19.01
CA ASN A 23 -8.53 31.39 18.29
C ASN A 23 -8.91 30.47 17.11
N ALA A 24 -9.65 29.40 17.43
CA ALA A 24 -11.02 29.08 16.99
C ALA A 24 -11.40 27.80 17.75
N ALA A 25 -12.65 27.63 18.19
CA ALA A 25 -13.10 26.32 18.65
C ALA A 25 -13.00 25.37 17.45
N GLU A 26 -11.92 24.60 17.34
CA GLU A 26 -11.79 23.59 16.29
C GLU A 26 -12.98 22.65 16.43
N GLU A 27 -13.79 22.52 15.37
CA GLU A 27 -14.87 21.54 15.34
C GLU A 27 -14.31 20.17 15.70
N GLU A 28 -14.76 19.60 16.82
CA GLU A 28 -14.22 18.36 17.33
C GLU A 28 -14.71 17.22 16.43
N VAL A 29 -13.82 16.77 15.56
CA VAL A 29 -14.00 15.56 14.76
C VAL A 29 -13.35 14.40 15.50
N SER A 30 -14.14 13.38 15.81
CA SER A 30 -13.68 12.14 16.45
C SER A 30 -13.93 10.92 15.56
N VAL A 31 -13.08 9.92 15.72
CA VAL A 31 -13.09 8.66 14.96
C VAL A 31 -13.13 7.53 15.98
N VAL A 32 -14.20 6.72 15.96
CA VAL A 32 -14.40 5.63 16.93
C VAL A 32 -14.54 4.28 16.23
N PRO A 33 -13.94 3.19 16.72
CA PRO A 33 -14.14 1.86 16.14
C PRO A 33 -15.63 1.50 16.08
N PHE A 34 -16.04 0.90 14.96
CA PHE A 34 -17.40 0.43 14.72
C PHE A 34 -17.33 -1.02 14.25
N GLY A 35 -18.06 -1.92 14.92
CA GLY A 35 -18.05 -3.35 14.60
C GLY A 35 -16.74 -4.05 14.97
N GLU A 36 -16.70 -5.35 14.70
CA GLU A 36 -15.53 -6.21 14.95
C GLU A 36 -14.48 -6.07 13.84
N LEU A 37 -13.21 -6.24 14.21
CA LEU A 37 -12.11 -6.44 13.25
C LEU A 37 -12.44 -7.65 12.36
N LYS A 38 -12.39 -7.46 11.04
CA LYS A 38 -12.58 -8.54 10.07
C LYS A 38 -11.24 -9.02 9.54
N THR A 39 -11.05 -10.33 9.42
CA THR A 39 -9.85 -10.96 8.87
C THR A 39 -10.19 -11.83 7.67
N ASN A 40 -9.24 -12.08 6.77
CA ASN A 40 -9.43 -13.09 5.73
C ASN A 40 -9.28 -14.52 6.27
N ASP A 41 -9.81 -15.51 5.54
CA ASP A 41 -9.80 -16.93 5.93
C ASP A 41 -8.38 -17.53 5.95
N ALA A 42 -7.42 -16.90 5.28
CA ALA A 42 -6.01 -17.31 5.28
C ALA A 42 -5.35 -17.21 6.68
N LEU A 43 -5.97 -16.47 7.62
CA LEU A 43 -5.57 -16.43 9.03
C LEU A 43 -6.37 -17.40 9.92
N GLN A 44 -7.45 -18.02 9.41
CA GLN A 44 -8.32 -18.93 10.17
C GLN A 44 -8.01 -20.41 9.94
N ALA A 45 -7.12 -20.75 8.99
CA ALA A 45 -6.65 -22.11 8.80
C ALA A 45 -5.52 -22.42 9.79
N GLU A 46 -5.87 -22.94 10.97
CA GLU A 46 -5.01 -23.88 11.67
C GLU A 46 -4.90 -25.14 10.81
N ASP A 47 -3.97 -25.17 9.87
CA ASP A 47 -3.46 -26.44 9.35
C ASP A 47 -1.93 -26.40 9.43
N SER A 48 -1.47 -26.99 10.53
CA SER A 48 -0.07 -27.20 10.85
C SER A 48 0.44 -28.37 10.02
N GLU A 49 0.74 -28.16 8.73
CA GLU A 49 1.66 -29.07 8.04
C GLU A 49 3.09 -28.64 8.37
N ILE A 50 3.74 -29.46 9.19
CA ILE A 50 5.16 -29.39 9.51
C ILE A 50 5.93 -29.53 8.20
N VAL A 51 6.36 -28.42 7.61
CA VAL A 51 7.37 -28.45 6.56
C VAL A 51 8.72 -28.59 7.25
N GLU A 52 9.34 -29.75 7.06
CA GLU A 52 10.71 -30.10 7.45
C GLU A 52 11.69 -28.92 7.31
N PRO A 53 12.62 -28.72 8.27
CA PRO A 53 13.56 -27.60 8.23
C PRO A 53 14.59 -27.83 7.12
N PHE A 54 14.34 -27.29 5.93
CA PHE A 54 15.34 -27.28 4.88
C PHE A 54 16.48 -26.31 5.22
N ALA A 55 17.59 -26.94 5.62
CA ALA A 55 18.98 -26.53 5.72
C ALA A 55 19.33 -25.04 5.52
N GLN A 56 20.04 -24.49 6.50
CA GLN A 56 20.73 -23.19 6.49
C GLN A 56 21.87 -23.04 5.45
N ASN A 57 21.84 -23.74 4.31
CA ASN A 57 22.98 -23.78 3.39
C ASN A 57 22.87 -22.88 2.14
N GLU A 58 21.82 -22.08 1.97
CA GLU A 58 21.72 -21.09 0.86
C GLU A 58 22.32 -19.70 1.20
N ARG A 59 23.26 -19.63 2.15
CA ARG A 59 24.08 -18.42 2.38
C ARG A 59 25.34 -18.34 1.50
N ALA A 60 25.59 -19.34 0.65
CA ALA A 60 26.76 -19.38 -0.22
C ALA A 60 26.34 -19.29 -1.71
N ALA A 61 26.73 -18.16 -2.33
CA ALA A 61 26.43 -17.66 -3.70
C ALA A 61 25.20 -16.73 -3.79
N GLY A 62 25.42 -15.52 -4.31
CA GLY A 62 24.59 -14.32 -4.09
C GLY A 62 23.09 -14.52 -4.24
N ALA A 63 22.33 -14.26 -3.18
CA ALA A 63 20.87 -14.34 -3.17
C ALA A 63 20.24 -13.43 -4.24
N PRO A 64 19.06 -13.80 -4.80
CA PRO A 64 18.30 -12.95 -5.71
C PRO A 64 18.15 -11.54 -5.14
N THR A 65 18.52 -10.55 -5.94
CA THR A 65 18.40 -9.13 -5.59
C THR A 65 17.70 -8.37 -6.71
N VAL A 66 16.95 -7.32 -6.39
CA VAL A 66 16.41 -6.41 -7.39
C VAL A 66 17.30 -5.18 -7.54
N THR A 67 17.50 -4.76 -8.79
CA THR A 67 18.09 -3.47 -9.14
C THR A 67 17.12 -2.67 -9.99
N TYR A 68 17.02 -1.39 -9.73
CA TYR A 68 16.03 -0.52 -10.36
C TYR A 68 16.54 0.92 -10.51
N ARG A 69 15.98 1.65 -11.47
CA ARG A 69 16.25 3.07 -11.68
C ARG A 69 15.01 3.77 -12.20
N THR A 70 14.96 5.07 -12.02
CA THR A 70 13.83 5.92 -12.42
C THR A 70 14.31 7.06 -13.32
N HIS A 71 13.41 7.51 -14.21
CA HIS A 71 13.54 8.75 -14.96
C HIS A 71 12.77 9.85 -14.23
N VAL A 72 13.48 10.91 -13.81
CA VAL A 72 12.93 12.01 -13.02
C VAL A 72 12.86 13.29 -13.85
N GLN A 73 11.76 14.04 -13.72
CA GLN A 73 11.59 15.32 -14.40
C GLN A 73 12.78 16.26 -14.22
N ASN A 74 13.26 16.83 -15.33
CA ASN A 74 14.38 17.76 -15.42
C ASN A 74 15.73 17.22 -14.88
N ILE A 75 15.83 15.91 -14.64
CA ILE A 75 17.06 15.22 -14.22
C ILE A 75 17.41 14.11 -15.21
N GLY A 76 16.41 13.39 -15.71
CA GLY A 76 16.59 12.25 -16.60
C GLY A 76 16.71 10.94 -15.83
N TRP A 77 17.33 9.94 -16.47
CA TRP A 77 17.62 8.65 -15.83
C TRP A 77 18.66 8.80 -14.73
N GLN A 78 18.28 8.39 -13.52
CA GLN A 78 19.21 8.31 -12.39
C GLN A 78 19.98 6.98 -12.41
N GLY A 79 21.04 6.91 -11.58
CA GLY A 79 21.84 5.69 -11.40
C GLY A 79 21.03 4.52 -10.81
N TRP A 80 21.48 3.30 -11.08
CA TRP A 80 20.86 2.08 -10.54
C TRP A 80 20.94 2.02 -9.02
N LYS A 81 19.82 1.65 -8.41
CA LYS A 81 19.63 1.38 -6.98
C LYS A 81 19.41 -0.11 -6.77
N ASN A 82 19.77 -0.59 -5.59
CA ASN A 82 19.62 -1.98 -5.17
C ASN A 82 18.46 -2.13 -4.18
N ASN A 83 18.17 -3.38 -3.77
CA ASN A 83 17.20 -3.73 -2.73
C ASN A 83 17.07 -2.66 -1.62
N GLY A 84 15.86 -2.12 -1.46
CA GLY A 84 15.49 -1.18 -0.39
C GLY A 84 16.03 0.24 -0.52
N GLN A 85 16.85 0.57 -1.51
CA GLN A 85 17.39 1.92 -1.70
C GLN A 85 16.42 2.84 -2.45
N VAL A 86 16.23 4.07 -1.97
CA VAL A 86 15.37 5.06 -2.65
C VAL A 86 15.86 5.37 -4.07
N ALA A 87 14.96 5.23 -5.05
CA ALA A 87 15.10 5.74 -6.41
C ALA A 87 14.07 6.86 -6.67
N GLY A 88 14.50 7.99 -7.26
CA GLY A 88 13.68 9.20 -7.39
C GLY A 88 14.09 10.31 -6.41
N THR A 89 13.15 11.19 -6.08
CA THR A 89 13.32 12.31 -5.14
C THR A 89 12.13 12.37 -4.18
N SER A 90 12.36 12.67 -2.90
CA SER A 90 11.28 12.91 -1.93
C SER A 90 11.32 14.38 -1.49
N GLY A 91 10.15 15.04 -1.43
CA GLY A 91 10.02 16.43 -0.97
C GLY A 91 10.49 17.51 -1.96
N GLN A 92 11.00 17.13 -3.14
CA GLN A 92 11.51 18.08 -4.16
C GLN A 92 10.49 18.44 -5.24
N ALA A 93 9.26 17.94 -5.12
CA ALA A 93 8.16 18.17 -6.06
C ALA A 93 8.43 17.76 -7.53
N LYS A 94 9.34 16.79 -7.76
CA LYS A 94 9.66 16.26 -9.10
C LYS A 94 8.95 14.92 -9.34
N ARG A 95 8.32 14.79 -10.51
CA ARG A 95 7.63 13.55 -10.92
C ARG A 95 8.61 12.48 -11.42
N LEU A 96 8.26 11.23 -11.20
CA LEU A 96 8.74 10.09 -11.99
C LEU A 96 8.00 10.05 -13.33
N GLU A 97 8.73 9.71 -14.40
CA GLU A 97 8.18 9.59 -15.76
C GLU A 97 8.35 8.18 -16.34
N ALA A 98 9.38 7.45 -15.90
CA ALA A 98 9.63 6.06 -16.28
C ALA A 98 10.41 5.30 -15.21
N ILE A 99 10.36 3.97 -15.29
CA ILE A 99 11.06 3.05 -14.40
C ILE A 99 11.57 1.82 -15.17
N GLU A 100 12.70 1.29 -14.72
CA GLU A 100 13.25 -0.01 -15.12
C GLU A 100 13.60 -0.82 -13.87
N LEU A 101 13.28 -2.11 -13.89
CA LEU A 101 13.63 -3.07 -12.85
C LEU A 101 14.21 -4.35 -13.47
N LYS A 102 15.14 -4.98 -12.77
CA LYS A 102 15.69 -6.30 -13.13
C LYS A 102 16.15 -7.05 -11.88
N VAL A 103 15.98 -8.37 -11.90
CA VAL A 103 16.54 -9.28 -10.91
C VAL A 103 17.97 -9.64 -11.32
N LYS A 104 18.87 -9.70 -10.33
CA LYS A 104 20.23 -10.21 -10.49
C LYS A 104 20.45 -11.38 -9.53
N ASN A 105 21.44 -12.20 -9.85
CA ASN A 105 21.92 -13.30 -9.01
C ASN A 105 20.79 -14.27 -8.59
N SER A 106 19.86 -14.57 -9.51
CA SER A 106 18.80 -15.55 -9.25
C SER A 106 19.16 -16.89 -9.88
N PRO A 107 19.30 -17.97 -9.10
CA PRO A 107 19.41 -19.32 -9.64
C PRO A 107 18.06 -19.90 -10.08
N TYR A 108 16.96 -19.23 -9.72
CA TYR A 108 15.60 -19.70 -9.98
C TYR A 108 15.05 -19.16 -11.31
N SER A 109 14.26 -20.00 -11.99
CA SER A 109 13.52 -19.59 -13.20
C SER A 109 12.45 -18.55 -12.88
N GLY A 110 12.12 -17.71 -13.86
CA GLY A 110 11.15 -16.62 -13.70
C GLY A 110 11.78 -15.24 -13.77
N GLU A 111 10.95 -14.20 -13.70
CA GLU A 111 11.33 -12.81 -13.94
C GLU A 111 10.63 -11.86 -12.98
N ILE A 112 11.11 -10.61 -12.89
CA ILE A 112 10.30 -9.51 -12.38
C ILE A 112 9.44 -8.97 -13.52
N GLN A 113 8.15 -8.77 -13.24
CA GLN A 113 7.21 -8.09 -14.13
C GLN A 113 6.66 -6.85 -13.44
N TYR A 114 6.52 -5.76 -14.18
CA TYR A 114 6.02 -4.50 -13.65
C TYR A 114 5.20 -3.73 -14.68
N SER A 115 4.28 -2.91 -14.19
CA SER A 115 3.37 -2.11 -15.00
C SER A 115 3.12 -0.80 -14.27
N THR A 116 3.13 0.32 -14.99
CA THR A 116 2.89 1.66 -14.45
C THR A 116 1.59 2.24 -14.95
N HIS A 117 0.88 2.97 -14.09
CA HIS A 117 -0.23 3.83 -14.45
C HIS A 117 0.30 5.22 -14.81
N ILE A 118 -0.02 5.69 -16.02
CA ILE A 118 0.51 6.95 -16.56
C ILE A 118 -0.62 7.94 -16.79
N GLN A 119 -0.35 9.22 -16.50
CA GLN A 119 -1.28 10.32 -16.76
C GLN A 119 -1.87 10.27 -18.19
N ASN A 120 -3.20 10.31 -18.25
CA ASN A 120 -4.01 10.31 -19.48
C ASN A 120 -3.81 9.08 -20.38
N ILE A 121 -3.19 8.01 -19.88
CA ILE A 121 -2.98 6.75 -20.61
C ILE A 121 -3.57 5.57 -19.80
N GLY A 122 -3.35 5.57 -18.49
CA GLY A 122 -3.76 4.47 -17.62
C GLY A 122 -2.66 3.41 -17.44
N TRP A 123 -3.06 2.20 -17.08
CA TRP A 123 -2.16 1.06 -16.89
C TRP A 123 -1.59 0.59 -18.23
N GLN A 124 -0.26 0.56 -18.33
CA GLN A 124 0.43 -0.09 -19.45
C GLN A 124 0.43 -1.61 -19.31
N GLY A 125 0.69 -2.32 -20.41
CA GLY A 125 1.00 -3.75 -20.38
C GLY A 125 2.22 -4.07 -19.51
N TRP A 126 2.28 -5.31 -18.99
CA TRP A 126 3.40 -5.76 -18.16
C TRP A 126 4.72 -5.74 -18.93
N LYS A 127 5.73 -5.12 -18.32
CA LYS A 127 7.13 -5.10 -18.74
C LYS A 127 7.93 -6.09 -17.91
N LYS A 128 9.02 -6.59 -18.48
CA LYS A 128 9.91 -7.60 -17.89
C LYS A 128 11.29 -7.00 -17.57
N ASN A 129 12.16 -7.81 -16.98
CA ASN A 129 13.56 -7.49 -16.66
C ASN A 129 14.20 -6.51 -17.68
N GLY A 130 14.54 -5.31 -17.20
CA GLY A 130 15.26 -4.27 -17.97
C GLY A 130 14.42 -3.49 -18.98
N GLN A 131 13.15 -3.81 -19.21
CA GLN A 131 12.29 -3.08 -20.15
C GLN A 131 11.70 -1.81 -19.54
N VAL A 132 11.75 -0.68 -20.25
CA VAL A 132 11.15 0.58 -19.78
C VAL A 132 9.63 0.46 -19.61
N SER A 133 9.12 0.83 -18.44
CA SER A 133 7.71 1.13 -18.18
C SER A 133 7.56 2.63 -17.88
N GLY A 134 6.66 3.33 -18.57
CA GLY A 134 6.57 4.78 -18.52
C GLY A 134 6.74 5.47 -19.88
N THR A 135 7.04 6.76 -19.84
CA THR A 135 7.36 7.58 -21.02
C THR A 135 8.62 8.39 -20.77
N SER A 136 9.45 8.56 -21.79
CA SER A 136 10.57 9.53 -21.78
C SER A 136 10.27 10.64 -22.79
N GLY A 137 10.59 11.89 -22.43
CA GLY A 137 10.41 13.06 -23.32
C GLY A 137 8.96 13.53 -23.53
N GLN A 138 7.96 12.84 -22.97
CA GLN A 138 6.54 13.20 -23.14
C GLN A 138 5.96 14.03 -21.98
N ALA A 139 6.77 14.33 -20.97
CA ALA A 139 6.38 15.08 -19.77
C ALA A 139 5.17 14.49 -18.98
N LYS A 140 4.88 13.19 -19.13
CA LYS A 140 3.80 12.52 -18.41
C LYS A 140 4.29 11.91 -17.10
N ARG A 141 3.57 12.16 -16.00
CA ARG A 141 3.85 11.57 -14.68
C ARG A 141 3.39 10.10 -14.60
N LEU A 142 4.15 9.32 -13.85
CA LEU A 142 3.65 8.09 -13.25
C LEU A 142 2.75 8.42 -12.08
N GLU A 143 1.66 7.66 -11.93
CA GLU A 143 0.67 7.83 -10.87
C GLU A 143 0.59 6.60 -9.95
N ALA A 144 0.86 5.41 -10.48
CA ALA A 144 0.90 4.16 -9.70
C ALA A 144 1.80 3.11 -10.38
N ILE A 145 2.16 2.07 -9.63
CA ILE A 145 2.94 0.93 -10.11
C ILE A 145 2.45 -0.38 -9.50
N ARG A 146 2.55 -1.48 -10.24
CA ARG A 146 2.40 -2.85 -9.72
C ARG A 146 3.58 -3.70 -10.18
N ILE A 147 4.08 -4.56 -9.32
CA ILE A 147 5.30 -5.36 -9.54
C ILE A 147 5.03 -6.78 -9.06
N LYS A 148 5.35 -7.81 -9.83
CA LYS A 148 5.19 -9.22 -9.45
C LYS A 148 6.39 -10.05 -9.88
N LEU A 149 6.56 -11.22 -9.26
CA LEU A 149 7.53 -12.23 -9.66
C LEU A 149 6.80 -13.38 -10.35
N THR A 150 7.49 -14.07 -11.26
CA THR A 150 6.97 -15.25 -11.96
C THR A 150 7.87 -16.46 -11.74
N GLY A 151 7.44 -17.62 -12.22
CA GLY A 151 8.23 -18.85 -12.21
C GLY A 151 8.58 -19.34 -10.80
N GLU A 152 9.69 -20.06 -10.70
CA GLU A 152 10.21 -20.59 -9.44
C GLU A 152 10.64 -19.46 -8.48
N LEU A 153 11.14 -18.34 -9.03
CA LEU A 153 11.48 -17.15 -8.27
C LEU A 153 10.26 -16.63 -7.48
N GLY A 154 9.10 -16.51 -8.13
CA GLY A 154 7.87 -16.06 -7.48
C GLY A 154 7.25 -17.07 -6.50
N LYS A 155 7.71 -18.34 -6.49
CA LYS A 155 7.33 -19.31 -5.45
C LYS A 155 8.18 -19.17 -4.20
N ARG A 156 9.45 -18.82 -4.35
CA ARG A 156 10.44 -18.75 -3.25
C ARG A 156 10.62 -17.37 -2.65
N TYR A 157 10.35 -16.32 -3.42
CA TYR A 157 10.48 -14.93 -2.99
C TYR A 157 9.18 -14.18 -3.18
N ASP A 158 8.99 -13.18 -2.34
CA ASP A 158 8.05 -12.09 -2.54
C ASP A 158 8.80 -10.81 -2.90
N VAL A 159 8.16 -9.98 -3.74
CA VAL A 159 8.62 -8.63 -4.01
C VAL A 159 7.79 -7.65 -3.19
N PHE A 160 8.47 -6.81 -2.42
CA PHE A 160 7.87 -5.73 -1.66
C PHE A 160 8.27 -4.38 -2.24
N TYR A 161 7.34 -3.44 -2.32
CA TYR A 161 7.60 -2.10 -2.85
C TYR A 161 6.69 -1.04 -2.27
N ARG A 162 7.18 0.18 -2.18
CA ARG A 162 6.39 1.35 -1.80
C ARG A 162 6.78 2.56 -2.60
N VAL A 163 5.87 3.52 -2.71
CA VAL A 163 6.10 4.77 -3.44
C VAL A 163 5.93 5.98 -2.54
N HIS A 164 6.63 7.06 -2.90
CA HIS A 164 6.36 8.40 -2.41
C HIS A 164 5.42 9.10 -3.40
N ALA A 165 4.22 9.47 -2.96
CA ALA A 165 3.23 10.15 -3.79
C ALA A 165 3.04 11.60 -3.33
N GLN A 166 2.84 12.51 -4.28
CA GLN A 166 2.54 13.91 -4.00
C GLN A 166 1.38 14.02 -3.01
N ASN A 167 1.53 14.91 -2.02
CA ASN A 167 0.58 15.19 -0.94
C ASN A 167 0.30 14.04 0.05
N PHE A 168 0.81 12.83 -0.21
CA PHE A 168 0.67 11.68 0.71
C PHE A 168 1.98 11.26 1.36
N GLY A 169 3.11 11.65 0.79
CA GLY A 169 4.41 11.21 1.25
C GLY A 169 4.67 9.73 0.93
N TRP A 170 5.47 9.06 1.76
CA TRP A 170 5.67 7.62 1.66
C TRP A 170 4.39 6.87 2.02
N MET A 171 3.90 6.10 1.06
CA MET A 171 2.77 5.18 1.21
C MET A 171 3.23 3.86 1.86
N GLY A 172 2.29 2.96 2.14
CA GLY A 172 2.57 1.63 2.69
C GLY A 172 3.46 0.77 1.79
N TRP A 173 3.90 -0.38 2.31
CA TRP A 173 4.53 -1.39 1.48
C TRP A 173 3.48 -2.29 0.85
N GLU A 174 3.60 -2.51 -0.45
CA GLU A 174 2.88 -3.55 -1.17
C GLU A 174 3.69 -4.80 -1.36
N LYS A 175 2.95 -5.88 -1.54
CA LYS A 175 3.45 -7.18 -1.96
C LYS A 175 2.99 -7.49 -3.39
N GLY A 176 3.84 -8.24 -4.10
CA GLY A 176 3.67 -8.75 -5.46
C GLY A 176 2.26 -8.67 -6.09
N GLY A 177 2.11 -7.88 -7.16
CA GLY A 177 0.93 -7.79 -8.01
C GLY A 177 0.00 -6.63 -7.66
N ILE A 178 0.08 -6.12 -6.43
CA ILE A 178 -0.83 -5.11 -5.89
C ILE A 178 -0.43 -3.69 -6.35
N PRO A 179 -1.32 -2.87 -6.88
CA PRO A 179 -0.98 -1.47 -7.16
C PRO A 179 -0.45 -0.73 -5.92
N SER A 180 0.54 0.14 -6.09
CA SER A 180 1.03 1.11 -5.10
C SER A 180 1.02 2.50 -5.74
N GLY A 181 0.57 3.53 -5.01
CA GLY A 181 0.41 4.90 -5.54
C GLY A 181 -1.05 5.37 -5.62
N THR A 182 -1.36 6.23 -6.58
CA THR A 182 -2.64 6.93 -6.66
C THR A 182 -3.19 6.98 -8.09
N SER A 183 -4.05 6.05 -8.49
CA SER A 183 -4.73 6.18 -9.78
C SER A 183 -5.86 7.19 -9.71
N ARG A 184 -6.07 7.95 -10.81
CA ARG A 184 -7.23 8.86 -10.99
C ARG A 184 -7.32 10.04 -10.01
N TYR A 185 -6.36 10.19 -9.11
CA TYR A 185 -6.21 11.40 -8.28
C TYR A 185 -5.34 12.47 -8.92
N ALA A 186 -4.69 12.18 -10.06
CA ALA A 186 -3.74 13.07 -10.72
C ALA A 186 -2.49 13.44 -9.89
N TYR A 187 -2.19 12.70 -8.81
CA TYR A 187 -0.97 12.88 -8.04
C TYR A 187 0.19 12.08 -8.64
N ARG A 188 1.36 12.73 -8.73
CA ARG A 188 2.59 12.13 -9.25
C ARG A 188 3.24 11.21 -8.20
N LEU A 189 3.87 10.15 -8.68
CA LEU A 189 4.94 9.48 -7.95
C LEU A 189 6.20 10.35 -7.99
N GLU A 190 6.94 10.38 -6.89
CA GLU A 190 8.20 11.13 -6.76
C GLU A 190 9.40 10.20 -6.45
N ALA A 191 9.17 9.11 -5.74
CA ALA A 191 10.19 8.11 -5.42
C ALA A 191 9.59 6.70 -5.25
N ILE A 192 10.45 5.68 -5.26
CA ILE A 192 10.11 4.27 -5.04
C ILE A 192 11.23 3.54 -4.27
N GLU A 193 10.82 2.57 -3.45
CA GLU A 193 11.69 1.54 -2.90
C GLU A 193 11.15 0.15 -3.30
N VAL A 194 12.04 -0.79 -3.61
CA VAL A 194 11.71 -2.17 -3.99
C VAL A 194 12.72 -3.11 -3.34
N LYS A 195 12.25 -4.24 -2.80
CA LYS A 195 13.10 -5.29 -2.21
C LYS A 195 12.53 -6.68 -2.49
N LEU A 196 13.42 -7.65 -2.69
CA LEU A 196 13.06 -9.07 -2.68
C LEU A 196 13.25 -9.64 -1.28
N VAL A 197 12.29 -10.43 -0.82
CA VAL A 197 12.31 -11.08 0.49
C VAL A 197 11.98 -12.56 0.29
N PRO A 198 12.76 -13.50 0.86
CA PRO A 198 12.41 -14.91 0.84
C PRO A 198 11.02 -15.11 1.48
N LYS A 199 10.19 -15.97 0.89
CA LYS A 199 8.91 -16.33 1.52
C LYS A 199 9.22 -17.12 2.79
N LYS A 200 8.96 -16.50 3.93
CA LYS A 200 8.92 -17.13 5.24
C LYS A 200 7.56 -16.78 5.81
N ASN A 201 6.88 -17.75 6.40
CA ASN A 201 5.47 -17.62 6.78
C ASN A 201 5.21 -16.30 7.53
N TYR A 202 4.42 -15.44 6.90
CA TYR A 202 4.12 -14.09 7.36
C TYR A 202 3.00 -14.17 8.41
N PHE A 203 3.34 -14.18 9.69
CA PHE A 203 2.36 -14.34 10.78
C PHE A 203 2.19 -13.07 11.64
N THR A 204 2.76 -11.94 11.25
CA THR A 204 2.62 -10.70 12.02
C THR A 204 1.76 -9.68 11.28
N ILE A 205 0.69 -9.23 11.95
CA ILE A 205 -0.15 -8.11 11.51
C ILE A 205 0.51 -6.82 11.99
N ASP A 206 0.86 -5.93 11.07
CA ASP A 206 1.33 -4.58 11.40
C ASP A 206 0.16 -3.59 11.39
N PHE A 207 -0.27 -3.18 12.58
CA PHE A 207 -1.33 -2.18 12.76
C PHE A 207 -0.88 -0.74 12.47
N SER A 208 0.42 -0.51 12.22
CA SER A 208 0.96 0.80 11.84
C SER A 208 1.10 1.00 10.32
N ALA A 209 0.80 -0.04 9.54
CA ALA A 209 0.97 -0.02 8.09
C ALA A 209 0.00 0.98 7.43
N LYS A 210 0.55 1.89 6.63
CA LYS A 210 -0.22 2.84 5.82
C LYS A 210 -0.82 2.16 4.60
N THR A 211 -1.87 2.75 4.02
CA THR A 211 -2.41 2.26 2.74
C THR A 211 -1.37 2.27 1.63
N SER A 212 -1.37 1.16 0.91
CA SER A 212 -0.87 0.92 -0.43
C SER A 212 -1.15 1.94 -1.51
N TYR A 213 -2.44 2.13 -1.69
CA TYR A 213 -2.95 2.51 -2.97
C TYR A 213 -4.26 3.24 -2.80
N ARG A 214 -4.43 4.27 -3.62
CA ARG A 214 -5.67 5.03 -3.67
C ARG A 214 -6.16 5.07 -5.09
N ASP A 215 -7.44 4.79 -5.27
CA ASP A 215 -8.13 5.01 -6.53
C ASP A 215 -9.32 5.95 -6.31
N ASN A 216 -9.45 6.96 -7.16
CA ASN A 216 -10.53 7.95 -7.08
C ASN A 216 -11.84 7.43 -7.72
N THR A 217 -12.02 6.11 -7.77
CA THR A 217 -13.25 5.51 -8.28
C THR A 217 -14.37 5.73 -7.28
N LYS A 218 -15.45 6.38 -7.71
CA LYS A 218 -16.62 6.58 -6.86
C LYS A 218 -17.30 5.24 -6.57
N VAL A 219 -17.58 4.97 -5.31
CA VAL A 219 -18.30 3.76 -4.88
C VAL A 219 -19.69 4.11 -4.34
N ALA A 220 -20.59 3.14 -4.35
CA ALA A 220 -21.93 3.32 -3.81
C ALA A 220 -21.86 3.74 -2.33
N GLY A 221 -22.59 4.80 -1.98
CA GLY A 221 -22.64 5.34 -0.62
C GLY A 221 -21.49 6.26 -0.22
N GLU A 222 -20.53 6.55 -1.11
CA GLU A 222 -19.42 7.49 -0.86
C GLU A 222 -19.91 8.94 -0.70
N LEU A 223 -19.41 9.61 0.33
CA LEU A 223 -19.62 11.02 0.67
C LEU A 223 -18.38 11.85 0.33
N ASP A 224 -18.59 13.13 0.06
CA ASP A 224 -17.50 14.11 -0.14
C ASP A 224 -17.10 14.73 1.22
N PRO A 225 -15.91 14.41 1.76
CA PRO A 225 -15.48 14.90 3.07
C PRO A 225 -15.36 16.42 3.12
N LYS A 226 -14.99 17.06 2.00
CA LYS A 226 -14.82 18.52 1.94
C LYS A 226 -16.15 19.24 2.12
N LYS A 227 -17.22 18.71 1.52
CA LYS A 227 -18.58 19.26 1.69
C LYS A 227 -19.11 19.14 3.12
N LEU A 228 -18.57 18.21 3.89
CA LEU A 228 -18.94 17.98 5.29
C LEU A 228 -17.97 18.69 6.27
N GLY A 229 -16.98 19.41 5.75
CA GLY A 229 -15.95 20.05 6.57
C GLY A 229 -15.17 19.03 7.39
N ILE A 230 -14.88 17.86 6.81
CA ILE A 230 -14.06 16.82 7.42
C ILE A 230 -12.64 16.94 6.84
N PRO A 231 -11.65 17.35 7.64
CA PRO A 231 -10.26 17.42 7.19
C PRO A 231 -9.75 16.06 6.71
N ASN A 232 -8.91 16.06 5.68
CA ASN A 232 -8.31 14.84 5.15
C ASN A 232 -7.50 14.06 6.19
N LYS A 233 -7.04 14.71 7.28
CA LYS A 233 -6.31 14.04 8.37
C LYS A 233 -7.08 12.88 9.01
N TYR A 234 -8.41 12.99 9.05
CA TYR A 234 -9.29 11.92 9.56
C TYR A 234 -9.55 10.80 8.55
N LEU A 235 -8.99 10.96 7.35
CA LEU A 235 -9.03 10.02 6.25
C LEU A 235 -7.60 9.74 5.76
N ASP A 236 -6.58 9.95 6.61
CA ASP A 236 -5.16 9.99 6.21
C ASP A 236 -4.65 8.70 5.59
N ASN A 237 -5.38 7.59 5.74
CA ASN A 237 -5.16 6.35 5.00
C ASN A 237 -5.92 6.26 3.66
N GLY A 238 -6.37 7.38 3.10
CA GLY A 238 -6.97 7.46 1.76
C GLY A 238 -8.33 6.86 1.64
N LEU A 239 -9.00 6.80 2.78
CA LEU A 239 -10.22 6.06 2.95
C LEU A 239 -11.39 6.95 2.57
N LYS A 240 -12.36 6.30 1.96
CA LYS A 240 -13.58 6.95 1.53
C LYS A 240 -14.47 7.13 2.76
N LEU A 241 -15.19 8.23 2.79
CA LEU A 241 -16.25 8.44 3.78
C LEU A 241 -17.54 7.87 3.21
N PHE A 242 -18.30 7.13 4.01
CA PHE A 242 -19.52 6.46 3.59
C PHE A 242 -20.72 6.91 4.41
N LYS A 243 -21.88 6.97 3.77
CA LYS A 243 -23.13 7.37 4.42
C LYS A 243 -23.67 6.34 5.42
N ASP A 244 -23.35 5.06 5.22
CA ASP A 244 -23.85 3.95 6.03
C ASP A 244 -22.83 2.81 6.15
N SER A 245 -23.03 1.98 7.19
CA SER A 245 -22.16 0.83 7.51
C SER A 245 -22.14 -0.23 6.40
N ASN A 246 -23.29 -0.47 5.74
CA ASN A 246 -23.38 -1.46 4.68
C ASN A 246 -22.52 -1.09 3.47
N SER A 247 -22.44 0.19 3.14
CA SER A 247 -21.65 0.70 2.02
C SER A 247 -20.15 0.58 2.29
N VAL A 248 -19.71 0.90 3.51
CA VAL A 248 -18.29 0.75 3.88
C VAL A 248 -17.89 -0.72 3.98
N VAL A 249 -18.74 -1.61 4.51
CA VAL A 249 -18.47 -3.06 4.58
C VAL A 249 -18.39 -3.67 3.18
N LYS A 250 -19.31 -3.35 2.27
CA LYS A 250 -19.24 -3.81 0.86
C LYS A 250 -17.96 -3.38 0.15
N PHE A 251 -17.51 -2.15 0.42
CA PHE A 251 -16.23 -1.67 -0.09
C PHE A 251 -15.07 -2.46 0.54
N ALA A 252 -15.09 -2.64 1.86
CA ALA A 252 -14.05 -3.33 2.61
C ALA A 252 -13.90 -4.81 2.22
N ASP A 253 -15.02 -5.54 2.09
CA ASP A 253 -15.01 -6.95 1.70
C ASP A 253 -14.48 -7.14 0.27
N LYS A 254 -14.85 -6.24 -0.66
CA LYS A 254 -14.28 -6.27 -2.02
C LYS A 254 -12.75 -6.15 -1.99
N GLU A 255 -12.23 -5.32 -1.09
CA GLU A 255 -10.80 -5.09 -0.91
C GLU A 255 -10.10 -6.22 -0.12
N LEU A 256 -10.83 -6.89 0.78
CA LEU A 256 -10.36 -8.04 1.56
C LEU A 256 -10.26 -9.31 0.71
N TYR A 257 -11.20 -9.51 -0.22
CA TYR A 257 -11.31 -10.71 -1.05
C TYR A 257 -10.86 -10.50 -2.51
N ASP A 258 -10.26 -9.37 -2.86
CA ASP A 258 -9.63 -9.19 -4.17
C ASP A 258 -8.46 -10.17 -4.27
N ALA A 259 -8.56 -11.14 -5.20
CA ALA A 259 -7.53 -12.16 -5.43
C ALA A 259 -6.12 -11.58 -5.70
N ASN A 260 -6.05 -10.30 -6.07
CA ASN A 260 -4.79 -9.59 -6.23
C ASN A 260 -4.37 -8.83 -4.96
N ARG A 261 -5.28 -8.37 -4.09
CA ARG A 261 -4.97 -7.61 -2.85
C ARG A 261 -4.94 -8.53 -1.64
N LYS A 262 -3.77 -8.63 -1.01
CA LYS A 262 -3.54 -9.40 0.21
C LYS A 262 -3.84 -8.58 1.47
N THR A 263 -4.94 -7.84 1.47
CA THR A 263 -5.47 -7.30 2.73
C THR A 263 -5.74 -8.49 3.64
N ILE A 264 -5.24 -8.46 4.88
CA ILE A 264 -5.45 -9.55 5.83
C ILE A 264 -6.52 -9.21 6.87
N ALA A 265 -6.75 -7.92 7.10
CA ALA A 265 -7.82 -7.47 7.97
C ALA A 265 -8.31 -6.06 7.64
N TYR A 266 -9.48 -5.69 8.16
CA TYR A 266 -9.94 -4.31 8.19
C TYR A 266 -10.73 -3.99 9.47
N GLN A 267 -10.70 -2.72 9.89
CA GLN A 267 -11.52 -2.17 10.97
C GLN A 267 -12.35 -1.01 10.43
N THR A 268 -13.67 -1.06 10.61
CA THR A 268 -14.55 0.08 10.31
C THR A 268 -14.58 1.07 11.48
N TYR A 269 -14.76 2.34 11.16
CA TYR A 269 -14.85 3.43 12.14
C TYR A 269 -16.04 4.33 11.83
N GLU A 270 -16.68 4.86 12.87
CA GLU A 270 -17.67 5.92 12.78
C GLU A 270 -16.99 7.28 12.98
N LEU A 271 -17.23 8.22 12.06
CA LEU A 271 -16.80 9.61 12.20
C LEU A 271 -17.93 10.43 12.80
N ARG A 272 -17.58 11.21 13.82
CA ARG A 272 -18.49 12.17 14.45
C ARG A 272 -17.90 13.57 14.37
N LYS A 273 -18.78 14.55 14.21
CA LYS A 273 -18.47 15.97 14.27
C LYS A 273 -19.44 16.63 15.23
N ASN A 274 -18.92 17.21 16.32
CA ASN A 274 -19.76 17.75 17.41
C ASN A 274 -20.79 16.71 17.90
N LEU A 275 -20.32 15.47 18.15
CA LEU A 275 -21.10 14.30 18.56
C LEU A 275 -22.13 13.76 17.54
N LYS A 276 -22.35 14.45 16.42
CA LYS A 276 -23.23 13.97 15.35
C LYS A 276 -22.45 13.07 14.42
N LYS A 277 -22.99 11.88 14.14
CA LYS A 277 -22.45 10.99 13.11
C LYS A 277 -22.48 11.67 11.75
N VAL A 278 -21.33 11.70 11.09
CA VAL A 278 -21.16 12.26 9.73
C VAL A 278 -20.90 11.18 8.68
N GLY A 279 -20.50 9.99 9.10
CA GLY A 279 -20.32 8.84 8.20
C GLY A 279 -19.46 7.74 8.80
N TYR A 280 -19.07 6.81 7.95
CA TYR A 280 -18.21 5.67 8.28
C TYR A 280 -16.96 5.67 7.39
N THR A 281 -15.84 5.17 7.91
CA THR A 281 -14.61 4.91 7.16
C THR A 281 -14.07 3.53 7.52
N VAL A 282 -12.99 3.08 6.87
CA VAL A 282 -12.42 1.75 7.10
C VAL A 282 -10.91 1.75 6.99
N GLU A 283 -10.20 1.28 8.01
CA GLU A 283 -8.75 1.05 7.94
C GLU A 283 -8.45 -0.39 7.50
N PHE A 284 -7.48 -0.55 6.61
CA PHE A 284 -7.04 -1.86 6.11
C PHE A 284 -5.66 -2.20 6.67
N TYR A 285 -5.47 -3.48 7.01
CA TYR A 285 -4.22 -4.04 7.50
C TYR A 285 -3.66 -5.08 6.52
N TYR A 286 -2.36 -5.04 6.32
CA TYR A 286 -1.64 -5.87 5.34
C TYR A 286 -0.54 -6.70 6.04
N PRO A 287 -0.25 -7.91 5.55
CA PRO A 287 0.78 -8.77 6.13
C PRO A 287 2.18 -8.27 5.74
N TYR A 288 3.12 -8.36 6.67
CA TYR A 288 4.56 -8.25 6.38
C TYR A 288 5.26 -9.59 6.44
#